data_AF-A0A351UQS2-F1
#
_entry.id   AF-A0A351UQS2-F1
#
_cell.length_a   1.000
_cell.length_b   1.000
_cell.length_c   1.000
_cell.angle_alpha   90.00
_cell.angle_beta   90.00
_cell.angle_gamma   90.00
#
_symmetry.space_group_name_H-M   'P 1'
#
loop_
_entity.id
_entity.type
_entity.pdbx_description
1 polymer ?
#
loop_
_entity_poly.entity_id
_entity_poly.type
_entity_poly.pdbx_seq_one_letter_code
_entity_poly.pdbx_strand_id
1 'polypeptide(L)' 'FLCRPDIAKMNFDYITYSTPNTAAREMIEDPEIRNSEIAFPDADMLKNCETFSYLGDDSTNVYNELWREVKSK' A
#
# COMPACT_ATOMS: atom_id res chain seq x y z
N PHE A 1 -16.26 -12.09 -2.60
CA PHE A 1 -15.28 -12.71 -3.51
C PHE A 1 -13.85 -12.33 -3.13
N LEU A 2 -13.42 -11.06 -3.29
CA LEU A 2 -12.05 -10.61 -3.00
C LEU A 2 -11.60 -10.77 -1.53
N CYS A 3 -12.54 -10.78 -0.57
CA CYS A 3 -12.20 -11.01 0.84
C CYS A 3 -11.94 -12.49 1.18
N ARG A 4 -12.14 -13.43 0.24
CA ARG A 4 -11.78 -14.82 0.47
C ARG A 4 -10.24 -14.94 0.53
N PRO A 5 -9.66 -15.65 1.51
CA PRO A 5 -8.21 -15.71 1.68
C PRO A 5 -7.46 -16.24 0.45
N ASP A 6 -7.99 -17.28 -0.20
CA ASP A 6 -7.39 -17.89 -1.39
C ASP A 6 -7.38 -16.91 -2.59
N ILE A 7 -8.45 -16.14 -2.77
CA ILE A 7 -8.54 -15.12 -3.81
C ILE A 7 -7.62 -13.92 -3.51
N ALA A 8 -7.57 -13.48 -2.25
CA ALA A 8 -6.68 -12.41 -1.83
C ALA A 8 -5.21 -12.81 -1.96
N LYS A 9 -4.86 -14.06 -1.64
CA LYS A 9 -3.50 -14.61 -1.84
C LYS A 9 -3.15 -14.68 -3.32
N MET A 10 -4.05 -15.18 -4.17
CA MET A 10 -3.83 -15.19 -5.62
C MET A 10 -3.57 -13.78 -6.18
N ASN A 11 -4.28 -12.77 -5.67
CA ASN A 11 -4.04 -11.38 -6.06
C ASN A 11 -2.67 -10.88 -5.56
N PHE A 12 -2.33 -11.16 -4.29
CA PHE A 12 -1.02 -10.84 -3.70
C PHE A 12 0.14 -11.47 -4.51
N ASP A 13 0.04 -12.75 -4.86
CA ASP A 13 1.08 -13.45 -5.62
C ASP A 13 1.31 -12.82 -7.00
N TYR A 14 0.28 -12.19 -7.58
CA TYR A 14 0.36 -11.56 -8.89
C TYR A 14 0.93 -10.13 -8.86
N ILE A 15 0.46 -9.27 -7.92
CA ILE A 15 0.81 -7.84 -7.89
C ILE A 15 1.78 -7.44 -6.78
N THR A 16 2.04 -8.33 -5.82
CA THR A 16 3.00 -8.18 -4.71
C THR A 16 2.82 -6.99 -3.76
N TYR A 17 1.71 -6.26 -3.85
CA TYR A 17 1.29 -5.30 -2.82
C TYR A 17 0.83 -6.03 -1.57
N SER A 18 1.26 -5.53 -0.40
CA SER A 18 0.93 -6.08 0.91
C SER A 18 -0.57 -6.31 1.09
N THR A 19 -0.96 -7.57 1.30
CA THR A 19 -2.36 -7.92 1.50
C THR A 19 -2.84 -7.47 2.88
N PRO A 20 -3.98 -6.77 2.98
CA PRO A 20 -4.60 -6.45 4.28
C PRO A 20 -5.35 -7.66 4.87
N ASN A 21 -5.49 -8.77 4.12
CA ASN A 21 -6.16 -9.97 4.57
C ASN A 21 -5.19 -10.85 5.37
N THR A 22 -5.38 -10.92 6.68
CA THR A 22 -4.50 -11.67 7.60
C THR A 22 -4.43 -13.16 7.29
N ALA A 23 -5.56 -13.79 6.97
CA ALA A 23 -5.59 -15.20 6.58
C ALA A 23 -4.86 -15.46 5.25
N ALA A 24 -4.91 -14.51 4.31
CA ALA A 24 -4.13 -14.62 3.07
C ALA A 24 -2.62 -14.49 3.34
N ARG A 25 -2.21 -13.62 4.28
CA ARG A 25 -0.81 -13.51 4.71
C ARG A 25 -0.31 -14.81 5.32
N GLU A 26 -1.11 -15.45 6.18
CA GLU A 26 -0.77 -16.75 6.79
C GLU A 26 -0.54 -17.85 5.74
N MET A 27 -1.22 -17.78 4.59
CA MET A 27 -1.08 -18.71 3.48
C MET A 27 0.17 -18.49 2.61
N ILE A 28 0.93 -17.39 2.78
CA ILE A 28 2.15 -17.14 2.00
C ILE A 28 3.23 -18.14 2.42
N GLU A 29 3.58 -19.13 1.60
CA GLU A 29 4.48 -20.22 1.98
C GLU A 29 5.91 -19.76 2.31
N ASP A 30 6.42 -18.76 1.58
CA ASP A 30 7.74 -18.20 1.80
C ASP A 30 7.80 -17.38 3.11
N PRO A 31 8.56 -17.83 4.12
CA PRO A 31 8.64 -17.13 5.41
C PRO A 31 9.33 -15.77 5.30
N GLU A 32 10.25 -15.58 4.35
CA GLU A 32 10.94 -14.30 4.15
C GLU A 32 9.95 -13.23 3.66
N ILE A 33 8.99 -13.62 2.82
CA ILE A 33 7.91 -12.74 2.37
C ILE A 33 6.87 -12.56 3.48
N ARG A 34 6.40 -13.66 4.09
CA ARG A 34 5.35 -13.63 5.13
C ARG A 34 5.73 -12.73 6.33
N ASN A 35 7.00 -12.74 6.69
CA ASN A 35 7.54 -12.03 7.84
C ASN A 35 8.32 -10.76 7.46
N SER A 36 8.35 -10.37 6.18
CA SER A 36 9.03 -9.16 5.74
C SER A 36 8.45 -7.92 6.42
N GLU A 37 9.27 -7.18 7.16
CA GLU A 37 8.90 -5.88 7.74
C GLU A 37 8.76 -4.79 6.66
N ILE A 38 9.28 -5.02 5.46
CA ILE A 38 9.09 -4.13 4.31
C ILE A 38 7.67 -4.26 3.77
N ALA A 39 7.20 -5.50 3.58
CA ALA A 39 5.83 -5.75 3.12
C ALA A 39 4.81 -5.58 4.25
N PHE A 40 5.15 -6.00 5.46
CA PHE A 40 4.25 -6.02 6.61
C PHE A 40 4.91 -5.35 7.82
N PRO A 41 5.13 -4.02 7.77
CA PRO A 41 5.73 -3.27 8.86
C PRO A 41 4.86 -3.36 10.13
N ASP A 42 5.50 -3.18 11.28
CA ASP A 42 4.79 -3.00 12.54
C ASP A 42 4.23 -1.56 12.68
N ALA A 43 3.47 -1.33 13.75
CA ALA A 43 2.85 -0.02 13.98
C ALA A 43 3.87 1.08 14.31
N ASP A 44 4.98 0.76 14.96
CA ASP A 44 6.00 1.74 15.34
C ASP A 44 6.79 2.25 14.12
N MET A 45 6.98 1.39 13.13
CA MET A 45 7.55 1.76 11.82
C MET A 45 6.66 2.74 11.06
N LEU A 46 5.34 2.70 11.27
CA LEU A 46 4.36 3.54 10.58
C LEU A 46 4.11 4.89 11.27
N LYS A 47 4.68 5.15 12.45
CA LYS A 47 4.35 6.35 13.26
C LYS A 47 4.63 7.70 12.59
N ASN A 48 5.53 7.72 11.61
CA ASN A 48 5.90 8.91 10.84
C ASN A 48 5.30 8.92 9.43
N CYS A 49 4.46 7.93 9.11
CA CYS A 49 3.73 7.88 7.84
C CYS A 49 2.42 8.66 7.97
N GLU A 50 1.94 9.18 6.85
CA GLU A 50 0.65 9.85 6.76
C GLU A 50 -0.17 9.29 5.61
N THR A 51 -1.49 9.28 5.77
CA THR A 51 -2.42 9.04 4.68
C THR A 51 -2.83 10.36 4.06
N PHE A 52 -2.86 10.43 2.73
CA PHE A 52 -3.35 11.62 2.05
C PHE A 52 -4.81 11.91 2.44
N SER A 53 -5.05 13.14 2.88
CA SER A 53 -6.38 13.65 3.16
C SER A 53 -6.87 14.48 1.98
N TYR A 54 -8.18 14.44 1.70
CA TYR A 54 -8.76 15.35 0.73
C TYR A 54 -8.80 16.77 1.32
N LEU A 55 -8.13 17.70 0.64
CA LEU A 55 -7.96 19.10 1.09
C LEU A 55 -8.77 20.11 0.26
N GLY A 56 -9.70 19.63 -0.56
CA GLY A 56 -10.48 20.46 -1.49
C GLY A 56 -9.78 20.71 -2.84
N ASP A 57 -10.52 21.35 -3.74
CA ASP A 57 -10.11 21.55 -5.12
C ASP A 57 -8.98 22.61 -5.24
N ASP A 58 -9.03 23.67 -4.43
CA ASP A 58 -7.98 24.71 -4.40
C ASP A 58 -6.60 24.12 -4.09
N SER A 59 -6.53 23.28 -3.05
CA SER A 59 -5.29 22.59 -2.68
C SER A 59 -4.83 21.63 -3.79
N THR A 60 -5.77 20.90 -4.39
CA THR A 60 -5.48 19.99 -5.51
C THR A 60 -4.88 20.73 -6.70
N ASN A 61 -5.41 21.90 -7.04
CA ASN A 61 -4.92 22.74 -8.13
C ASN A 61 -3.48 23.23 -7.88
N VAL A 62 -3.20 23.72 -6.67
CA VAL A 62 -1.85 24.15 -6.28
C VAL A 62 -0.84 23.01 -6.40
N TYR A 63 -1.15 21.82 -5.88
CA TYR A 63 -0.26 20.65 -5.99
C TYR A 63 0.00 20.25 -7.45
N ASN A 64 -1.03 20.30 -8.30
CA ASN A 64 -0.92 19.96 -9.71
C ASN A 64 -0.08 20.99 -10.49
N GLU A 65 -0.21 22.29 -10.21
CA GLU A 65 0.61 23.34 -10.82
C GLU A 65 2.09 23.14 -10.50
N LEU A 66 2.42 23.01 -9.21
CA LEU A 66 3.79 22.78 -8.75
C LEU A 66 4.39 21.49 -9.34
N TRP A 67 3.60 20.41 -9.42
CA TRP A 67 4.06 19.17 -10.03
C TRP A 67 4.35 19.31 -11.53
N ARG A 68 3.54 20.08 -12.26
CA ARG A 68 3.78 20.36 -13.69
C ARG A 68 5.10 21.11 -13.88
N GLU A 69 5.37 22.13 -13.08
CA GLU A 69 6.65 22.86 -13.14
C GLU A 69 7.86 21.96 -12.93
N VAL A 70 7.76 20.99 -12.02
CA VAL A 70 8.81 19.98 -11.78
C VAL A 70 8.97 19.05 -12.98
N LYS A 71 7.86 18.62 -13.60
CA LYS A 71 7.83 17.61 -14.67
C LYS A 71 8.11 18.16 -16.07
N SER A 72 7.90 19.44 -16.33
CA SER A 72 8.01 20.05 -17.67
C SER A 72 9.41 20.57 -18.02
N LYS A 73 10.45 20.13 -17.30
CA LYS A 73 11.86 20.38 -17.66
C LYS A 73 12.48 19.18 -18.38
#